data_AF-A0AAV2ZVB0-F1
#
_entry.id   AF-A0AAV2ZVB0-F1
#
_cell.length_a   1.000
_cell.length_b   1.000
_cell.length_c   1.000
_cell.angle_alpha   90.00
_cell.angle_beta   90.00
_cell.angle_gamma   90.00
#
_symmetry.space_group_name_H-M   'P 1'
#
loop_
_entity.id
_entity.type
_entity.pdbx_description
1 polymer ?
#
loop_
_entity_poly.entity_id
_entity_poly.type
_entity_poly.pdbx_seq_one_letter_code
_entity_poly.pdbx_strand_id
1 'polypeptide(L)'
;MAQLKKPKTTHKPETNNNPSRGFYDLWGESSPLDSALEGKDQWYLEQTKKSRVKMLLLQAHEVEVKKLKEEQKLERQLKLPEGAEVPTEESRLRELCEGLVEESDDEAVGGVSEEQKTVSLPQRERKTERQRKKEKEAKILKARQDAEKVAKQRRQGLFQLKSMFASLKSRQAELLRRKKLREEKRKLQALQPRRLGRLKYKESDIDVHLSEELTDSLRKLKPEGSLAKDRFKSFQKRNLIEPRERAK
;
A
#
# COMPACT_ATOMS: atom_id res chain seq x y z
N MET A 1 11.63 32.27 -30.54
CA MET A 1 12.11 32.08 -29.16
C MET A 1 13.58 31.69 -29.23
N ALA A 2 14.47 32.57 -28.79
CA ALA A 2 15.91 32.41 -28.92
C ALA A 2 16.42 31.30 -27.99
N GLN A 3 17.10 30.30 -28.55
CA GLN A 3 17.81 29.30 -27.75
C GLN A 3 19.04 29.97 -27.14
N LEU A 4 19.03 30.12 -25.81
CA LEU A 4 20.20 30.52 -25.01
C LEU A 4 21.31 29.46 -25.18
N LYS A 5 22.29 29.75 -26.03
CA LYS A 5 23.54 28.98 -26.08
C LYS A 5 24.27 29.17 -24.76
N LYS A 6 24.35 28.10 -23.95
CA LYS A 6 25.19 28.11 -22.74
C LYS A 6 26.65 28.39 -23.15
N PRO A 7 27.38 29.25 -22.41
CA PRO A 7 28.78 29.51 -22.72
C PRO A 7 29.61 28.25 -22.51
N LYS A 8 30.46 27.91 -23.49
CA LYS A 8 31.48 26.86 -23.32
C LYS A 8 32.53 27.38 -22.35
N THR A 9 32.59 26.84 -21.14
CA THR A 9 33.67 27.12 -20.20
C THR A 9 34.93 26.42 -20.69
N THR A 10 35.86 27.17 -21.26
CA THR A 10 37.20 26.67 -21.60
C THR A 10 38.03 26.64 -20.32
N HIS A 11 38.08 25.50 -19.64
CA HIS A 11 39.03 25.30 -18.54
C HIS A 11 40.43 25.08 -19.12
N LYS A 12 41.42 25.81 -18.59
CA LYS A 12 42.83 25.58 -18.92
C LYS A 12 43.23 24.17 -18.47
N PRO A 13 44.13 23.48 -19.18
CA PRO A 13 44.63 22.18 -18.73
C PRO A 13 45.39 22.38 -17.41
N GLU A 14 44.81 21.88 -16.33
CA GLU A 14 45.49 21.83 -15.02
C GLU A 14 46.55 20.73 -15.02
N THR A 15 47.61 20.94 -14.24
CA THR A 15 48.71 19.97 -14.10
C THR A 15 48.20 18.69 -13.43
N ASN A 16 48.75 17.54 -13.83
CA ASN A 16 48.24 16.22 -13.40
C ASN A 16 48.34 15.98 -11.89
N ASN A 17 49.20 16.72 -11.19
CA ASN A 17 49.54 16.52 -9.78
C ASN A 17 48.88 17.55 -8.83
N ASN A 18 47.84 18.27 -9.26
CA ASN A 18 47.14 19.19 -8.36
C ASN A 18 46.20 18.41 -7.40
N PRO A 19 46.47 18.38 -6.08
CA PRO A 19 45.63 17.68 -5.10
C PRO A 19 44.25 18.34 -4.91
N SER A 20 44.11 19.61 -5.30
CA SER A 20 42.85 20.35 -5.28
C SER A 20 41.98 20.10 -6.52
N ARG A 21 42.46 19.29 -7.46
CA ARG A 21 41.72 18.91 -8.67
C ARG A 21 40.55 18.02 -8.23
N GLY A 22 39.32 18.41 -8.55
CA GLY A 22 38.09 17.66 -8.24
C GLY A 22 37.98 16.27 -8.89
N PHE A 23 39.08 15.70 -9.39
CA PHE A 23 39.17 14.37 -9.98
C PHE A 23 38.81 13.26 -8.99
N TYR A 24 38.99 13.49 -7.68
CA TYR A 24 38.62 12.53 -6.64
C TYR A 24 37.18 12.68 -6.12
N ASP A 25 36.44 13.68 -6.57
CA ASP A 25 35.01 13.82 -6.24
C ASP A 25 34.15 13.02 -7.23
N LEU A 26 34.31 11.69 -7.16
CA LEU A 26 33.64 10.73 -8.04
C LEU A 26 32.12 10.68 -7.83
N TRP A 27 31.63 11.28 -6.74
CA TRP A 27 30.25 11.22 -6.28
C TRP A 27 29.56 12.59 -6.20
N GLY A 28 30.25 13.68 -6.53
CA GLY A 28 29.68 15.02 -6.64
C GLY A 28 28.86 15.21 -7.91
N GLU A 29 27.98 16.22 -7.92
CA GLU A 29 27.11 16.55 -9.07
C GLU A 29 27.89 16.98 -10.34
N SER A 30 29.20 17.24 -10.21
CA SER A 30 30.10 17.68 -11.28
C SER A 30 31.26 16.71 -11.53
N SER A 31 30.99 15.39 -11.49
CA SER A 31 31.99 14.35 -11.79
C SER A 31 32.60 14.52 -13.20
N PRO A 32 33.93 14.70 -13.33
CA PRO A 32 34.62 14.79 -14.63
C PRO A 32 34.48 13.52 -15.49
N LEU A 33 34.14 12.38 -14.86
CA LEU A 33 33.84 11.14 -15.58
C LEU A 33 32.46 11.20 -16.25
N ASP A 34 31.48 11.84 -15.61
CA ASP A 34 30.13 12.01 -16.14
C ASP A 34 30.11 13.04 -17.30
N SER A 35 30.92 14.11 -17.23
CA SER A 35 31.06 15.05 -18.36
C SER A 35 31.76 14.42 -19.58
N ALA A 36 32.65 13.46 -19.36
CA ALA A 36 33.23 12.65 -20.43
C ALA A 36 32.25 11.62 -21.03
N LEU A 37 31.13 11.36 -20.36
CA LEU A 37 30.04 10.49 -20.81
C LEU A 37 28.89 11.29 -21.44
N GLU A 38 28.72 12.56 -21.07
CA GLU A 38 27.79 13.52 -21.69
C GLU A 38 28.14 13.74 -23.17
N GLY A 39 27.39 13.07 -24.05
CA GLY A 39 27.56 13.12 -25.50
C GLY A 39 28.15 11.86 -26.13
N LYS A 40 28.45 10.81 -25.34
CA LYS A 40 28.71 9.47 -25.92
C LYS A 40 27.39 8.83 -26.31
N ASP A 41 27.31 8.29 -27.53
CA ASP A 41 26.10 7.67 -28.05
C ASP A 41 25.62 6.54 -27.13
N GLN A 42 24.31 6.52 -26.86
CA GLN A 42 23.64 5.41 -26.15
C GLN A 42 24.03 4.06 -26.76
N TRP A 43 24.19 4.03 -28.08
CA TRP A 43 24.68 2.88 -28.84
C TRP A 43 26.05 2.38 -28.33
N TYR A 44 27.02 3.25 -28.08
CA TYR A 44 28.34 2.84 -27.56
C TYR A 44 28.25 2.26 -26.13
N LEU A 45 27.40 2.82 -25.28
CA LEU A 45 27.19 2.34 -23.91
C LEU A 45 26.44 1.01 -23.85
N GLU A 46 25.54 0.78 -24.80
CA GLU A 46 24.87 -0.50 -25.02
C GLU A 46 25.84 -1.56 -25.57
N GLN A 47 26.64 -1.21 -26.59
CA GLN A 47 27.63 -2.11 -27.18
C GLN A 47 28.70 -2.52 -26.16
N THR A 48 29.20 -1.57 -25.37
CA THR A 48 30.19 -1.84 -24.32
C THR A 48 29.59 -2.45 -23.05
N LYS A 49 28.26 -2.64 -23.00
CA LYS A 49 27.49 -3.17 -21.86
C LYS A 49 27.66 -2.39 -20.54
N LYS A 50 28.34 -1.24 -20.56
CA LYS A 50 28.57 -0.38 -19.39
C LYS A 50 27.27 0.11 -18.77
N SER A 51 26.28 0.41 -19.62
CA SER A 51 24.92 0.77 -19.18
C SER A 51 24.28 -0.35 -18.33
N ARG A 52 24.39 -1.61 -18.79
CA ARG A 52 23.82 -2.76 -18.07
C ARG A 52 24.48 -2.98 -16.71
N VAL A 53 25.79 -2.80 -16.62
CA VAL A 53 26.52 -2.90 -15.34
C VAL A 53 26.07 -1.82 -14.36
N LYS A 54 25.96 -0.57 -14.82
CA LYS A 54 25.46 0.55 -13.99
C LYS A 54 24.04 0.28 -13.50
N MET A 55 23.15 -0.19 -14.36
CA MET A 55 21.78 -0.54 -14.00
C MET A 55 21.70 -1.63 -12.92
N LEU A 56 22.55 -2.65 -13.02
CA LEU A 56 22.58 -3.75 -12.08
C LEU A 56 23.09 -3.30 -10.70
N LEU A 57 24.13 -2.46 -10.66
CA LEU A 57 24.63 -1.86 -9.41
C LEU A 57 23.60 -0.94 -8.76
N LEU A 58 22.89 -0.12 -9.55
CA LEU A 58 21.80 0.73 -9.04
C LEU A 58 20.68 -0.12 -8.44
N GLN A 59 20.28 -1.20 -9.11
CA GLN A 59 19.26 -2.12 -8.60
C GLN A 59 19.70 -2.78 -7.28
N ALA A 60 20.95 -3.23 -7.19
CA ALA A 60 21.50 -3.80 -5.96
C ALA A 60 21.53 -2.76 -4.83
N HIS A 61 22.00 -1.54 -5.10
CA HIS A 61 22.01 -0.44 -4.15
C HIS A 61 20.60 -0.09 -3.65
N GLU A 62 19.59 -0.05 -4.52
CA GLU A 62 18.21 0.19 -4.12
C GLU A 62 17.66 -0.87 -3.15
N VAL A 63 18.07 -2.13 -3.31
CA VAL A 63 17.70 -3.23 -2.41
C VAL A 63 18.37 -3.05 -1.05
N GLU A 64 19.66 -2.74 -1.01
CA GLU A 64 20.41 -2.51 0.22
C GLU A 64 19.90 -1.27 0.99
N VAL A 65 19.60 -0.16 0.29
CA VAL A 65 18.98 1.02 0.91
C VAL A 65 17.63 0.70 1.56
N LYS A 66 16.85 -0.22 0.99
CA LYS A 66 15.60 -0.68 1.60
C LYS A 66 15.86 -1.46 2.89
N LYS A 67 16.83 -2.38 2.89
CA LYS A 67 17.24 -3.12 4.09
C LYS A 67 17.72 -2.19 5.20
N LEU A 68 18.61 -1.24 4.88
CA LEU A 68 19.10 -0.24 5.83
C LEU A 68 17.96 0.61 6.42
N LYS A 69 16.97 1.01 5.60
CA LYS A 69 15.79 1.74 6.08
C LYS A 69 14.93 0.90 7.02
N GLU A 70 14.76 -0.38 6.73
CA GLU A 70 14.04 -1.32 7.60
C GLU A 70 14.77 -1.53 8.93
N GLU A 71 16.09 -1.69 8.90
CA GLU A 71 16.94 -1.79 10.09
C GLU A 71 16.88 -0.52 10.93
N GLN A 72 17.07 0.66 10.33
CA GLN A 72 16.94 1.94 11.04
C GLN A 72 15.55 2.14 11.63
N LYS A 73 14.50 1.67 10.95
CA LYS A 73 13.14 1.73 11.47
C LYS A 73 12.99 0.83 12.71
N LEU A 74 13.52 -0.39 12.67
CA LEU A 74 13.54 -1.30 13.82
C LEU A 74 14.36 -0.72 14.97
N GLU A 75 15.55 -0.19 14.69
CA GLU A 75 16.37 0.49 15.70
C GLU A 75 15.61 1.65 16.35
N ARG A 76 14.94 2.50 15.56
CA ARG A 76 14.13 3.60 16.11
C ARG A 76 12.97 3.09 16.97
N GLN A 77 12.38 1.95 16.64
CA GLN A 77 11.31 1.33 17.42
C GLN A 77 11.83 0.67 18.70
N LEU A 78 13.05 0.13 18.68
CA LEU A 78 13.69 -0.51 19.83
C LEU A 78 14.41 0.48 20.74
N LYS A 79 14.79 1.66 20.23
CA LYS A 79 15.39 2.74 21.00
C LYS A 79 14.39 3.20 22.05
N LEU A 80 14.71 2.90 23.31
CA LEU A 80 14.07 3.52 24.47
C LEU A 80 14.35 5.04 24.43
N PRO A 81 13.41 5.88 24.91
CA PRO A 81 13.69 7.30 25.05
C PRO A 81 14.87 7.51 26.01
N GLU A 82 15.65 8.55 25.77
CA GLU A 82 16.81 8.88 26.61
C GLU A 82 16.36 9.06 28.07
N GLY A 83 16.85 8.20 28.97
CA GLY A 83 16.47 8.18 30.39
C GLY A 83 15.44 7.11 30.79
N ALA A 84 14.86 6.35 29.87
CA ALA A 84 14.04 5.19 30.22
C ALA A 84 14.92 3.96 30.45
N GLU A 85 14.86 3.42 31.66
CA GLU A 85 15.50 2.16 32.02
C GLU A 85 14.76 0.99 31.35
N VAL A 86 15.50 -0.08 31.04
CA VAL A 86 14.89 -1.32 30.53
C VAL A 86 13.96 -1.85 31.62
N PRO A 87 12.68 -2.17 31.32
CA PRO A 87 11.76 -2.67 32.34
C PRO A 87 12.29 -3.93 33.02
N THR A 88 12.76 -3.80 34.27
CA THR A 88 13.16 -4.92 35.12
C THR A 88 11.93 -5.69 35.58
N GLU A 89 12.09 -6.97 35.92
CA GLU A 89 11.02 -7.84 36.41
C GLU A 89 10.26 -7.22 37.60
N GLU A 90 10.96 -6.50 38.48
CA GLU A 90 10.38 -5.79 39.63
C GLU A 90 9.46 -4.63 39.23
N SER A 91 9.82 -3.86 38.20
CA SER A 91 9.00 -2.74 37.71
C SER A 91 7.68 -3.26 37.13
N ARG A 92 7.78 -4.36 36.35
CA ARG A 92 6.61 -5.06 35.80
C ARG A 92 5.72 -5.65 36.88
N LEU A 93 6.30 -6.19 37.96
CA LEU A 93 5.54 -6.72 39.09
C LEU A 93 4.78 -5.61 39.82
N ARG A 94 5.40 -4.45 40.04
CA ARG A 94 4.74 -3.28 40.65
C ARG A 94 3.54 -2.79 39.84
N GLU A 95 3.69 -2.65 38.53
CA GLU A 95 2.57 -2.30 37.63
C GLU A 95 1.41 -3.31 37.71
N LEU A 96 1.71 -4.62 37.80
CA LEU A 96 0.69 -5.66 37.93
C LEU A 96 -0.02 -5.64 39.29
N CYS A 97 0.64 -5.17 40.34
CA CYS A 97 0.05 -5.07 41.68
C CYS A 97 -0.80 -3.80 41.87
N GLU A 98 -0.55 -2.73 41.11
CA GLU A 98 -1.23 -1.44 41.24
C GLU A 98 -2.73 -1.49 40.86
N GLY A 99 -3.17 -2.53 40.13
CA GLY A 99 -4.58 -2.73 39.75
C GLY A 99 -5.37 -3.72 40.63
N LEU A 100 -4.80 -4.26 41.70
CA LEU A 100 -5.47 -5.24 42.58
C LEU A 100 -6.08 -4.60 43.85
N VAL A 101 -5.88 -3.29 44.06
CA VAL A 101 -6.44 -2.52 45.17
C VAL A 101 -7.50 -1.56 44.64
N GLU A 102 -8.61 -2.11 44.12
CA GLU A 102 -9.86 -1.36 44.03
C GLU A 102 -10.70 -1.71 45.26
N GLU A 103 -10.76 -0.76 46.18
CA GLU A 103 -11.67 -0.78 47.32
C GLU A 103 -13.11 -0.92 46.82
N SER A 104 -13.71 -2.02 47.27
CA SER A 104 -15.14 -2.26 47.38
C SER A 104 -15.90 -1.03 47.88
N ASP A 105 -16.74 -0.46 47.02
CA ASP A 105 -17.98 0.20 47.43
C ASP A 105 -19.10 -0.24 46.46
N ASP A 106 -19.82 -1.28 46.90
CA ASP A 106 -21.14 -1.68 46.45
C ASP A 106 -22.16 -0.62 46.86
N GLU A 107 -22.83 0.04 45.91
CA GLU A 107 -24.12 0.73 46.17
C GLU A 107 -25.07 0.55 44.97
N ALA A 108 -25.92 -0.45 45.16
CA ALA A 108 -27.38 -0.36 45.12
C ALA A 108 -28.15 0.11 43.87
N VAL A 109 -28.88 -0.86 43.32
CA VAL A 109 -30.36 -0.91 43.16
C VAL A 109 -31.12 0.31 42.60
N GLY A 110 -31.90 0.04 41.55
CA GLY A 110 -33.22 0.66 41.33
C GLY A 110 -33.41 1.18 39.90
N GLY A 111 -34.49 0.92 39.19
CA GLY A 111 -35.74 0.24 39.52
C GLY A 111 -36.53 -0.03 38.24
N VAL A 112 -37.33 -1.09 38.30
CA VAL A 112 -38.25 -1.51 37.25
C VAL A 112 -39.47 -0.57 37.24
N SER A 113 -39.82 -0.02 36.07
CA SER A 113 -41.21 0.33 35.78
C SER A 113 -41.49 0.15 34.28
N GLU A 114 -41.86 -1.07 33.91
CA GLU A 114 -42.57 -1.31 32.66
C GLU A 114 -44.03 -0.89 32.86
N GLU A 115 -44.39 0.28 32.33
CA GLU A 115 -45.80 0.63 32.10
C GLU A 115 -46.37 -0.28 31.00
N GLN A 116 -46.91 -1.43 31.40
CA GLN A 116 -47.76 -2.24 30.55
C GLN A 116 -49.10 -1.52 30.38
N LYS A 117 -49.18 -0.64 29.37
CA LYS A 117 -50.45 -0.11 28.88
C LYS A 117 -51.18 -1.24 28.16
N THR A 118 -52.02 -1.96 28.91
CA THR A 118 -52.95 -2.94 28.36
C THR A 118 -53.87 -2.23 27.36
N VAL A 119 -53.63 -2.44 26.07
CA VAL A 119 -54.52 -1.98 25.01
C VAL A 119 -55.80 -2.79 25.14
N SER A 120 -56.81 -2.24 25.81
CA SER A 120 -58.16 -2.78 25.72
C SER A 120 -58.59 -2.64 24.26
N LEU A 121 -58.78 -3.77 23.57
CA LEU A 121 -59.41 -3.78 22.25
C LEU A 121 -60.83 -3.26 22.43
N PRO A 122 -61.21 -2.09 21.88
CA PRO A 122 -62.57 -1.61 22.02
C PRO A 122 -63.49 -2.66 21.37
N GLN A 123 -64.53 -3.10 22.10
CA GLN A 123 -65.64 -3.83 21.50
C GLN A 123 -66.16 -2.98 20.35
N ARG A 124 -65.94 -3.44 19.11
CA ARG A 124 -66.36 -2.72 17.92
C ARG A 124 -67.88 -2.75 17.86
N GLU A 125 -68.50 -1.67 18.29
CA GLU A 125 -69.88 -1.39 17.99
C GLU A 125 -70.10 -1.58 16.48
N ARG A 126 -71.14 -2.35 16.13
CA ARG A 126 -71.45 -2.66 14.74
C ARG A 126 -71.85 -1.35 14.05
N LYS A 127 -70.94 -0.80 13.25
CA LYS A 127 -71.16 0.42 12.46
C LYS A 127 -72.50 0.35 11.72
N THR A 128 -73.31 1.39 11.87
CA THR A 128 -74.58 1.56 11.16
C THR A 128 -74.34 1.60 9.64
N GLU A 129 -75.32 1.21 8.83
CA GLU A 129 -75.15 1.18 7.36
C GLU A 129 -74.74 2.54 6.78
N ARG A 130 -75.25 3.63 7.38
CA ARG A 130 -74.86 5.00 7.02
C ARG A 130 -73.38 5.29 7.30
N GLN A 131 -72.84 4.82 8.41
CA GLN A 131 -71.41 4.94 8.73
C GLN A 131 -70.54 4.09 7.78
N ARG A 132 -71.01 2.88 7.41
CA ARG A 132 -70.33 2.03 6.43
C ARG A 132 -70.31 2.64 5.02
N LYS A 133 -71.41 3.29 4.59
CA LYS A 133 -71.47 3.99 3.30
C LYS A 133 -70.50 5.19 3.27
N LYS A 134 -70.52 6.04 4.30
CA LYS A 134 -69.59 7.18 4.45
C LYS A 134 -68.11 6.74 4.50
N GLU A 135 -67.80 5.64 5.18
CA GLU A 135 -66.43 5.11 5.25
C GLU A 135 -65.96 4.55 3.89
N LYS A 136 -66.85 3.87 3.14
CA LYS A 136 -66.56 3.40 1.78
C LYS A 136 -66.27 4.57 0.85
N GLU A 137 -67.09 5.62 0.88
CA GLU A 137 -66.90 6.84 0.09
C GLU A 137 -65.59 7.55 0.46
N ALA A 138 -65.30 7.70 1.76
CA ALA A 138 -64.04 8.26 2.24
C ALA A 138 -62.82 7.42 1.81
N LYS A 139 -62.94 6.09 1.78
CA LYS A 139 -61.88 5.18 1.33
C LYS A 139 -61.64 5.31 -0.18
N ILE A 140 -62.70 5.41 -0.98
CA ILE A 140 -62.60 5.62 -2.44
C ILE A 140 -61.96 6.99 -2.73
N LEU A 141 -62.36 8.03 -2.01
CA LEU A 141 -61.80 9.38 -2.17
C LEU A 141 -60.32 9.42 -1.79
N LYS A 142 -59.91 8.77 -0.70
CA LYS A 142 -58.49 8.61 -0.32
C LYS A 142 -57.71 7.84 -1.39
N ALA A 143 -58.23 6.70 -1.86
CA ALA A 143 -57.58 5.92 -2.91
C ALA A 143 -57.38 6.74 -4.20
N ARG A 144 -58.35 7.58 -4.57
CA ARG A 144 -58.23 8.51 -5.69
C ARG A 144 -57.16 9.57 -5.46
N GLN A 145 -57.14 10.20 -4.29
CA GLN A 145 -56.11 11.18 -3.91
C GLN A 145 -54.71 10.56 -3.92
N ASP A 146 -54.56 9.33 -3.42
CA ASP A 146 -53.27 8.65 -3.40
C ASP A 146 -52.82 8.23 -4.81
N ALA A 147 -53.75 7.82 -5.68
CA ALA A 147 -53.45 7.59 -7.09
C ALA A 147 -53.00 8.87 -7.82
N GLU A 148 -53.64 10.01 -7.54
CA GLU A 148 -53.25 11.32 -8.08
C GLU A 148 -51.88 11.76 -7.56
N LYS A 149 -51.58 11.55 -6.27
CA LYS A 149 -50.25 11.78 -5.69
C LYS A 149 -49.18 10.91 -6.36
N VAL A 150 -49.44 9.62 -6.56
CA VAL A 150 -48.53 8.70 -7.25
C VAL A 150 -48.32 9.14 -8.71
N ALA A 151 -49.37 9.55 -9.42
CA ALA A 151 -49.25 10.07 -10.78
C ALA A 151 -48.40 11.36 -10.83
N LYS A 152 -48.59 12.26 -9.85
CA LYS A 152 -47.78 13.48 -9.71
C LYS A 152 -46.32 13.16 -9.41
N GLN A 153 -46.04 12.20 -8.52
CA GLN A 153 -44.68 11.72 -8.24
C GLN A 153 -44.04 11.07 -9.48
N ARG A 154 -44.78 10.27 -10.25
CA ARG A 154 -44.30 9.69 -11.52
C ARG A 154 -43.93 10.79 -12.52
N ARG A 155 -44.78 11.81 -12.67
CA ARG A 155 -44.48 12.99 -13.51
C ARG A 155 -43.25 13.75 -13.00
N GLN A 156 -43.09 13.89 -11.69
CA GLN A 156 -41.91 14.51 -11.08
C GLN A 156 -40.64 13.66 -11.28
N GLY A 157 -40.76 12.34 -11.24
CA GLY A 157 -39.66 11.40 -11.49
C GLY A 157 -39.07 11.53 -12.89
N LEU A 158 -39.87 11.93 -13.90
CA LEU A 158 -39.36 12.21 -15.26
C LEU A 158 -38.26 13.28 -15.24
N PHE A 159 -38.38 14.31 -14.40
CA PHE A 159 -37.37 15.36 -14.28
C PHE A 159 -36.10 14.89 -13.56
N GLN A 160 -36.20 13.83 -12.75
CA GLN A 160 -35.06 13.22 -12.06
C GLN A 160 -34.32 12.19 -12.93
N LEU A 161 -34.86 11.80 -14.10
CA LEU A 161 -34.22 10.79 -14.95
C LEU A 161 -32.78 11.17 -15.32
N LYS A 162 -32.52 12.45 -15.61
CA LYS A 162 -31.17 12.91 -15.97
C LYS A 162 -30.17 12.71 -14.83
N SER A 163 -30.54 12.98 -13.58
CA SER A 163 -29.66 12.77 -12.42
C SER A 163 -29.50 11.28 -12.13
N MET A 164 -30.55 10.47 -12.31
CA MET A 164 -30.47 9.02 -12.22
C MET A 164 -29.53 8.43 -13.27
N PHE A 165 -29.63 8.85 -14.54
CA PHE A 165 -28.71 8.41 -15.60
C PHE A 165 -27.27 8.84 -15.32
N ALA A 166 -27.05 10.06 -14.82
CA ALA A 166 -25.73 10.52 -14.42
C ALA A 166 -25.16 9.65 -13.28
N SER A 167 -25.96 9.35 -12.26
CA SER A 167 -25.59 8.47 -11.14
C SER A 167 -25.27 7.04 -11.63
N LEU A 168 -26.10 6.48 -12.51
CA LEU A 168 -25.87 5.17 -13.13
C LEU A 168 -24.58 5.16 -13.95
N LYS A 169 -24.32 6.21 -14.73
CA LYS A 169 -23.10 6.35 -15.54
C LYS A 169 -21.85 6.43 -14.66
N SER A 170 -21.87 7.25 -13.61
CA SER A 170 -20.77 7.35 -12.63
C SER A 170 -20.53 6.01 -11.95
N ARG A 171 -21.59 5.34 -11.48
CA ARG A 171 -21.50 4.01 -10.87
C ARG A 171 -20.95 2.97 -11.84
N GLN A 172 -21.38 3.00 -13.10
CA GLN A 172 -20.87 2.11 -14.13
C GLN A 172 -19.38 2.37 -14.41
N ALA A 173 -18.97 3.64 -14.48
CA ALA A 173 -17.57 4.01 -14.65
C ALA A 173 -16.69 3.52 -13.49
N GLU A 174 -17.15 3.67 -12.25
CA GLU A 174 -16.46 3.14 -11.06
C GLU A 174 -16.35 1.61 -11.08
N LEU A 175 -17.43 0.91 -11.46
CA LEU A 175 -17.42 -0.54 -11.58
C LEU A 175 -16.43 -1.01 -12.64
N LEU A 176 -16.39 -0.35 -13.80
CA LEU A 176 -15.41 -0.63 -14.86
C LEU A 176 -13.98 -0.37 -14.38
N ARG A 177 -13.73 0.73 -13.65
CA ARG A 177 -12.42 1.01 -13.04
C ARG A 177 -12.03 -0.09 -12.05
N ARG A 178 -12.94 -0.50 -11.16
CA ARG A 178 -12.70 -1.60 -10.20
C ARG A 178 -12.43 -2.92 -10.92
N LYS A 179 -13.13 -3.21 -12.01
CA LYS A 179 -12.92 -4.41 -12.82
C LYS A 179 -11.53 -4.41 -13.45
N LYS A 180 -11.12 -3.31 -14.10
CA LYS A 180 -9.77 -3.13 -14.67
C LYS A 180 -8.68 -3.34 -13.62
N LEU A 181 -8.81 -2.71 -12.46
CA LEU A 181 -7.86 -2.87 -11.34
C LEU A 181 -7.78 -4.33 -10.85
N ARG A 182 -8.89 -5.05 -10.79
CA ARG A 182 -8.90 -6.48 -10.43
C ARG A 182 -8.22 -7.34 -11.49
N GLU A 183 -8.45 -7.05 -12.77
CA GLU A 183 -7.81 -7.74 -13.89
C GLU A 183 -6.30 -7.53 -13.91
N GLU A 184 -5.83 -6.30 -13.72
CA GLU A 184 -4.41 -5.96 -13.59
C GLU A 184 -3.77 -6.68 -12.40
N LYS A 185 -4.41 -6.64 -11.22
CA LYS A 185 -3.94 -7.39 -10.05
C LYS A 185 -3.88 -8.89 -10.32
N ARG A 186 -4.88 -9.47 -11.00
CA ARG A 186 -4.89 -10.90 -11.36
C ARG A 186 -3.74 -11.24 -12.31
N LYS A 187 -3.45 -10.38 -13.30
CA LYS A 187 -2.31 -10.54 -14.20
C LYS A 187 -0.98 -10.49 -13.44
N LEU A 188 -0.79 -9.51 -12.55
CA LEU A 188 0.40 -9.41 -11.72
C LEU A 188 0.57 -10.62 -10.80
N GLN A 189 -0.51 -11.07 -10.16
CA GLN A 189 -0.49 -12.25 -9.29
C GLN A 189 -0.20 -13.55 -10.06
N ALA A 190 -0.64 -13.67 -11.31
CA ALA A 190 -0.34 -14.84 -12.14
C ALA A 190 1.15 -14.96 -12.49
N LEU A 191 1.87 -13.83 -12.57
CA LEU A 191 3.32 -13.80 -12.80
C LEU A 191 4.14 -14.01 -11.51
N GLN A 192 3.54 -13.72 -10.35
CA GLN A 192 4.20 -13.85 -9.06
C GLN A 192 4.18 -15.30 -8.54
N PRO A 193 5.22 -15.72 -7.80
CA PRO A 193 5.23 -17.04 -7.17
C PRO A 193 4.08 -17.19 -6.16
N ARG A 194 3.46 -18.37 -6.12
CA ARG A 194 2.33 -18.68 -5.24
C ARG A 194 2.86 -19.03 -3.84
N ARG A 195 2.03 -18.78 -2.83
CA ARG A 195 2.34 -19.19 -1.45
C ARG A 195 1.86 -20.63 -1.26
N LEU A 196 2.82 -21.56 -1.14
CA LEU A 196 2.54 -22.98 -0.89
C LEU A 196 2.36 -23.30 0.61
N GLY A 197 3.06 -22.59 1.50
CA GLY A 197 3.06 -22.86 2.94
C GLY A 197 2.95 -21.61 3.82
N ARG A 198 3.36 -21.72 5.08
CA ARG A 198 3.32 -20.60 6.04
C ARG A 198 4.22 -19.45 5.61
N LEU A 199 5.38 -19.71 5.03
CA LEU A 199 6.30 -18.66 4.61
C LEU A 199 6.03 -18.21 3.17
N LYS A 200 6.23 -16.91 2.92
CA LYS A 200 6.18 -16.34 1.56
C LYS A 200 7.54 -16.54 0.89
N TYR A 201 7.53 -16.68 -0.43
CA TYR A 201 8.78 -16.69 -1.20
C TYR A 201 9.50 -15.34 -1.04
N LYS A 202 10.79 -15.41 -0.72
CA LYS A 202 11.71 -14.27 -0.68
C LYS A 202 12.75 -14.47 -1.79
N GLU A 203 12.89 -13.46 -2.64
CA GLU A 203 13.92 -13.43 -3.68
C GLU A 203 15.32 -13.50 -3.06
N SER A 204 16.26 -14.09 -3.79
CA SER A 204 17.67 -14.07 -3.40
C SER A 204 18.24 -12.66 -3.62
N ASP A 205 19.28 -12.36 -2.86
CA ASP A 205 20.05 -11.14 -3.07
C ASP A 205 20.73 -11.18 -4.45
N ILE A 206 21.04 -9.99 -4.97
CA ILE A 206 21.70 -9.84 -6.27
C ILE A 206 23.20 -9.96 -6.01
N ASP A 207 23.81 -11.00 -6.54
CA ASP A 207 25.27 -11.20 -6.45
C ASP A 207 25.97 -10.24 -7.44
N VAL A 208 26.75 -9.29 -6.90
CA VAL A 208 27.46 -8.25 -7.65
C VAL A 208 28.88 -8.12 -7.14
N HIS A 209 29.82 -7.83 -8.04
CA HIS A 209 31.17 -7.43 -7.65
C HIS A 209 31.26 -5.91 -7.53
N LEU A 210 32.02 -5.43 -6.55
CA LEU A 210 32.37 -4.02 -6.43
C LEU A 210 33.51 -3.66 -7.40
N SER A 211 33.70 -2.36 -7.62
CA SER A 211 34.79 -1.86 -8.48
C SER A 211 36.17 -2.26 -7.99
N GLU A 212 36.35 -2.39 -6.67
CA GLU A 212 37.62 -2.79 -6.04
C GLU A 212 37.91 -4.30 -6.17
N GLU A 213 36.86 -5.11 -6.29
CA GLU A 213 36.95 -6.57 -6.41
C GLU A 213 37.07 -7.02 -7.87
N LEU A 214 36.67 -6.15 -8.81
CA LEU A 214 36.75 -6.43 -10.23
C LEU A 214 38.21 -6.36 -10.70
N THR A 215 38.78 -7.52 -11.02
CA THR A 215 40.15 -7.61 -11.56
C THR A 215 40.17 -7.58 -13.09
N ASP A 216 41.24 -7.07 -13.69
CA ASP A 216 41.44 -7.03 -15.15
C ASP A 216 41.56 -8.43 -15.80
N SER A 217 41.81 -9.48 -15.02
CA SER A 217 41.99 -10.85 -15.53
C SER A 217 40.97 -11.81 -14.95
N LEU A 218 40.27 -12.55 -15.83
CA LEU A 218 39.30 -13.58 -15.45
C LEU A 218 39.90 -14.68 -14.56
N ARG A 219 41.21 -14.94 -14.62
CA ARG A 219 41.87 -15.95 -13.77
C ARG A 219 42.01 -15.52 -12.31
N LYS A 220 41.97 -14.20 -12.06
CA LYS A 220 42.06 -13.62 -10.71
C LYS A 220 40.69 -13.31 -10.11
N LEU A 221 39.64 -13.34 -10.94
CA LEU A 221 38.28 -13.06 -10.50
C LEU A 221 37.80 -14.19 -9.58
N LYS A 222 37.29 -13.80 -8.41
CA LYS A 222 36.66 -14.75 -7.49
C LYS A 222 35.26 -15.12 -8.03
N PRO A 223 34.88 -16.41 -8.00
CA PRO A 223 33.52 -16.78 -8.34
C PRO A 223 32.57 -16.37 -7.21
N GLU A 224 31.51 -15.65 -7.56
CA GLU A 224 30.46 -15.24 -6.62
C GLU A 224 29.22 -16.14 -6.75
N GLY A 225 28.46 -16.20 -5.66
CA GLY A 225 27.19 -16.92 -5.59
C GLY A 225 27.33 -18.43 -5.43
N SER A 226 26.19 -19.09 -5.22
CA SER A 226 26.11 -20.55 -5.08
C SER A 226 25.01 -21.12 -5.96
N LEU A 227 25.40 -21.92 -6.96
CA LEU A 227 24.46 -22.56 -7.88
C LEU A 227 23.39 -23.38 -7.15
N ALA A 228 23.76 -24.04 -6.04
CA ALA A 228 22.81 -24.80 -5.24
C ALA A 228 21.72 -23.90 -4.63
N LYS A 229 22.09 -22.72 -4.11
CA LYS A 229 21.14 -21.72 -3.59
C LYS A 229 20.25 -21.19 -4.71
N ASP A 230 20.80 -20.91 -5.89
CA ASP A 230 20.04 -20.42 -7.04
C ASP A 230 19.03 -21.44 -7.54
N ARG A 231 19.44 -22.71 -7.66
CA ARG A 231 18.54 -23.80 -8.05
C ARG A 231 17.44 -23.98 -7.03
N PHE A 232 17.76 -23.95 -5.74
CA PHE A 232 16.79 -24.05 -4.64
C PHE A 232 15.77 -22.91 -4.69
N LYS A 233 16.21 -21.66 -4.86
CA LYS A 233 15.34 -20.49 -5.03
C LYS A 233 14.52 -20.55 -6.32
N SER A 234 15.09 -21.07 -7.41
CA SER A 234 14.36 -21.33 -8.66
C SER A 234 13.24 -22.37 -8.48
N PHE A 235 13.47 -23.43 -7.73
CA PHE A 235 12.42 -24.41 -7.40
C PHE A 235 11.31 -23.78 -6.55
N GLN A 236 11.66 -22.91 -5.59
CA GLN A 236 10.66 -22.15 -4.83
C GLN A 236 9.86 -21.19 -5.71
N LYS A 237 10.52 -20.43 -6.60
CA LYS A 237 9.87 -19.49 -7.52
C LYS A 237 8.91 -20.19 -8.49
N ARG A 238 9.25 -21.42 -8.91
CA ARG A 238 8.38 -22.27 -9.75
C ARG A 238 7.31 -23.02 -8.96
N ASN A 239 7.22 -22.82 -7.64
CA ASN A 239 6.28 -23.52 -6.76
C ASN A 239 6.46 -25.05 -6.78
N LEU A 240 7.69 -25.54 -6.96
CA LEU A 240 8.03 -26.97 -6.82
C LEU A 240 8.34 -27.33 -5.36
N ILE A 241 8.96 -26.41 -4.63
CA ILE A 241 9.35 -26.58 -3.23
C ILE A 241 8.81 -25.39 -2.46
N GLU A 242 8.26 -25.60 -1.27
CA GLU A 242 7.80 -24.50 -0.43
C GLU A 242 8.98 -23.80 0.30
N PRO A 243 8.89 -22.49 0.57
CA PRO A 243 9.84 -21.81 1.44
C PRO A 243 9.76 -22.34 2.88
N ARG A 244 10.89 -22.83 3.42
CA ARG A 244 11.03 -23.33 4.79
C ARG A 244 12.23 -22.70 5.47
N GLU A 245 12.13 -22.51 6.78
CA GLU A 245 13.26 -22.19 7.64
C GLU A 245 13.81 -23.49 8.25
N ARG A 246 15.12 -23.57 8.45
CA ARG A 246 15.73 -24.71 9.14
C ARG A 246 15.22 -24.71 10.58
N ALA A 247 14.77 -25.86 11.07
CA ALA A 247 14.44 -26.01 12.48
C ALA A 247 15.68 -25.63 13.31
N LYS A 248 15.49 -24.72 14.27
CA LYS A 248 16.51 -24.36 15.25
C LYS A 248 16.64 -25.47 16.29
#